data_AF-A0A9Q5C084-F1
#
_entry.id   AF-A0A9Q5C084-F1
#
_cell.length_a   1.000
_cell.length_b   1.000
_cell.length_c   1.000
_cell.angle_alpha   90.00
_cell.angle_beta   90.00
_cell.angle_gamma   90.00
#
_symmetry.space_group_name_H-M   'P 1'
#
loop_
_entity.id
_entity.type
_entity.pdbx_description
1 polymer ?
#
loop_
_entity_poly.entity_id
_entity_poly.type
_entity_poly.pdbx_seq_one_letter_code
_entity_poly.pdbx_strand_id
1 'polypeptide(L)'
;MGKKVYEEAKSEENKNLLPPVQALKELIESDRYIWNLFQMMFDEITQKDVDTPAGTPQVRDYHELLLVLNRLIQRAPEFNTTG
;
A
#
# COMPACT_ATOMS: atom_id res chain seq x y z
N MET A 1 -0.86 0.29 -14.86
CA MET A 1 -1.37 1.12 -13.76
C MET A 1 -0.58 0.94 -12.45
N GLY A 2 -0.40 -0.28 -11.95
CA GLY A 2 0.25 -0.54 -10.64
C GLY A 2 1.65 0.05 -10.46
N LYS A 3 2.54 -0.07 -11.47
CA LYS A 3 3.90 0.49 -11.40
C LYS A 3 3.95 2.01 -11.18
N LYS A 4 3.09 2.76 -11.88
CA LYS A 4 3.01 4.23 -11.74
C LYS A 4 2.50 4.64 -10.35
N VAL A 5 1.49 3.96 -9.84
CA VAL A 5 0.97 4.20 -8.48
C VAL A 5 2.07 3.95 -7.45
N TYR A 6 2.80 2.85 -7.61
CA TYR A 6 3.89 2.48 -6.71
C TYR A 6 5.04 3.50 -6.72
N GLU A 7 5.41 4.03 -7.88
CA GLU A 7 6.41 5.10 -7.99
C GLU A 7 5.93 6.40 -7.34
N GLU A 8 4.69 6.83 -7.63
CA GLU A 8 4.10 8.04 -7.04
C GLU A 8 3.92 7.95 -5.52
N ALA A 9 3.67 6.74 -5.01
CA ALA A 9 3.54 6.49 -3.57
C ALA A 9 4.82 6.86 -2.79
N LYS A 10 6.00 6.81 -3.44
CA LYS A 10 7.29 7.14 -2.83
C LYS A 10 7.60 8.64 -2.80
N SER A 11 6.75 9.49 -3.37
CA SER A 11 6.94 10.94 -3.35
C SER A 11 6.86 11.52 -1.93
N GLU A 12 7.62 12.60 -1.68
CA GLU A 12 7.59 13.29 -0.38
C GLU A 12 6.20 13.85 -0.03
N GLU A 13 5.47 14.35 -1.03
CA GLU A 13 4.10 14.84 -0.86
C GLU A 13 3.16 13.74 -0.32
N ASN A 14 3.31 12.51 -0.81
CA ASN A 14 2.46 11.39 -0.44
C ASN A 14 2.74 10.85 0.97
N LYS A 15 3.82 11.29 1.63
CA LYS A 15 4.08 10.95 3.04
C LYS A 15 3.11 11.63 4.00
N ASN A 16 2.46 12.72 3.57
CA ASN A 16 1.37 13.33 4.31
C ASN A 16 0.10 12.49 4.11
N LEU A 17 -0.21 11.65 5.10
CA LEU A 17 -1.35 10.75 5.05
C LEU A 17 -2.65 11.55 5.07
N LEU A 18 -3.56 11.23 4.14
CA LEU A 18 -4.91 11.76 4.16
C LEU A 18 -5.67 11.24 5.40
N PRO A 19 -6.68 11.98 5.88
CA PRO A 19 -7.40 11.61 7.10
C PRO A 19 -7.89 10.16 7.17
N PRO A 20 -8.42 9.53 6.09
CA PRO A 20 -8.84 8.14 6.14
C PRO A 20 -7.68 7.15 6.34
N VAL A 21 -6.52 7.41 5.72
CA VAL A 21 -5.34 6.54 5.84
C VAL A 21 -4.64 6.76 7.18
N GLN A 22 -4.64 7.99 7.68
CA GLN A 22 -4.19 8.32 9.03
C GLN A 22 -5.05 7.60 10.08
N ALA A 23 -6.37 7.62 9.94
CA ALA A 23 -7.27 6.89 10.85
C ALA A 23 -7.05 5.37 10.81
N LEU A 24 -6.78 4.80 9.62
CA LEU A 24 -6.40 3.39 9.49
C LEU A 24 -5.08 3.10 10.20
N LYS A 25 -4.06 3.94 10.01
CA LYS A 25 -2.76 3.82 10.69
C LYS A 25 -2.93 3.81 12.20
N GLU A 26 -3.72 4.75 12.73
CA GLU A 26 -4.01 4.85 14.16
C GLU A 26 -4.74 3.62 14.70
N LEU A 27 -5.75 3.12 13.98
CA LEU A 27 -6.44 1.87 14.35
C LEU A 27 -5.46 0.70 14.46
N ILE A 28 -4.62 0.50 13.45
CA ILE A 28 -3.66 -0.61 13.38
C ILE A 28 -2.63 -0.52 14.51
N GLU A 29 -2.11 0.68 14.78
CA GLU A 29 -1.05 0.89 15.76
C GLU A 29 -1.57 0.96 17.20
N SER A 30 -2.85 1.29 17.41
CA SER A 30 -3.47 1.36 18.73
C SER A 30 -3.76 -0.01 19.35
N ASP A 31 -3.82 -1.06 18.55
CA ASP A 31 -4.15 -2.42 18.98
C ASP A 31 -3.02 -3.40 18.60
N ARG A 32 -2.43 -4.04 19.61
CA ARG A 32 -1.30 -4.96 19.42
C ARG A 32 -1.68 -6.20 18.59
N TYR A 33 -2.91 -6.69 18.72
CA TYR A 33 -3.37 -7.83 17.94
C TYR A 33 -3.49 -7.45 16.46
N ILE A 34 -4.10 -6.29 16.15
CA ILE A 34 -4.19 -5.79 14.77
C ILE A 34 -2.80 -5.49 14.20
N TRP A 35 -1.93 -4.83 14.95
CA TRP A 35 -0.53 -4.59 14.55
C TRP A 35 0.17 -5.88 14.14
N ASN A 36 0.07 -6.93 14.95
CA ASN A 36 0.70 -8.22 14.66
C ASN A 36 0.12 -8.87 13.40
N LEU A 37 -1.19 -8.77 13.16
CA LEU A 37 -1.81 -9.27 11.93
C LEU A 37 -1.20 -8.60 10.69
N PHE A 38 -1.02 -7.27 10.73
CA PHE A 38 -0.41 -6.54 9.62
C PHE A 38 1.06 -6.89 9.42
N GLN A 39 1.84 -7.12 10.48
CA GLN A 39 3.22 -7.58 10.32
C GLN A 39 3.28 -8.96 9.66
N MET A 40 2.43 -9.91 10.11
CA MET A 40 2.40 -11.27 9.55
C MET A 40 2.02 -11.33 8.07
N MET A 41 1.32 -10.33 7.53
CA MET A 41 1.01 -10.27 6.09
C MET A 41 2.27 -10.28 5.22
N PHE A 42 3.40 -9.79 5.74
CA PHE A 42 4.64 -9.61 4.99
C PHE A 42 5.69 -10.69 5.26
N ASP A 43 5.50 -11.53 6.29
CA ASP A 43 6.45 -12.59 6.67
C ASP A 43 6.58 -13.67 5.58
N GLU A 44 5.52 -13.87 4.78
CA GLU A 44 5.46 -14.89 3.71
C GLU A 44 5.98 -14.37 2.36
N ILE A 45 6.45 -13.12 2.28
CA ILE A 45 6.95 -12.55 1.03
C ILE A 45 8.41 -12.96 0.82
N THR A 46 8.64 -13.86 -0.14
CA THR A 46 10.01 -14.29 -0.45
C THR A 46 10.86 -13.12 -0.99
N GLN A 47 12.15 -13.10 -0.66
CA GLN A 47 13.08 -12.08 -1.18
C GLN A 47 13.35 -12.22 -2.69
N LYS A 48 13.00 -13.36 -3.29
CA LYS A 48 13.31 -13.69 -4.70
C LYS A 48 12.30 -13.10 -5.68
N ASP A 49 11.04 -12.98 -5.27
CA ASP A 49 9.98 -12.46 -6.12
C ASP A 49 9.92 -10.93 -5.96
N VAL A 50 10.68 -10.21 -6.78
CA VAL A 50 10.78 -8.72 -6.71
C VAL A 50 9.45 -8.07 -7.09
N ASP A 51 8.80 -8.62 -8.11
CA ASP A 51 7.56 -8.14 -8.70
C ASP A 51 6.41 -9.13 -8.49
N THR A 52 5.20 -8.61 -8.39
CA THR A 52 3.96 -9.37 -8.45
C THR A 52 3.80 -10.11 -9.78
N PRO A 53 2.92 -11.12 -9.90
CA PRO A 53 2.62 -11.80 -11.16
C PRO A 53 2.19 -10.87 -12.31
N ALA A 54 1.73 -9.65 -11.99
CA ALA A 54 1.37 -8.61 -12.95
C ALA A 54 2.57 -7.76 -13.43
N GLY A 55 3.80 -8.09 -13.03
CA GLY A 55 5.02 -7.34 -13.40
C GLY A 55 5.12 -5.96 -12.73
N THR A 56 4.47 -5.77 -11.59
CA THR A 56 4.56 -4.54 -10.78
C THR A 56 5.24 -4.81 -9.46
N PRO A 57 5.98 -3.85 -8.87
CA PRO A 57 6.65 -4.04 -7.60
C PRO A 57 5.69 -4.52 -6.51
N GLN A 58 6.16 -5.45 -5.68
CA GLN A 58 5.41 -5.94 -4.54
C GLN A 58 5.54 -4.99 -3.36
N VAL A 59 4.44 -4.77 -2.62
CA VAL A 59 4.45 -4.07 -1.33
C VAL A 59 5.03 -5.01 -0.28
N ARG A 60 6.10 -4.61 0.40
CA ARG A 60 6.90 -5.49 1.26
C ARG A 60 6.79 -5.21 2.74
N ASP A 61 6.27 -4.06 3.12
CA ASP A 61 6.08 -3.72 4.51
C ASP A 61 4.86 -2.82 4.73
N TYR A 62 4.51 -2.71 6.00
CA TYR A 62 3.38 -1.93 6.48
C TYR A 62 3.45 -0.44 6.10
N HIS A 63 4.63 0.19 6.14
CA HIS A 63 4.76 1.61 5.81
C HIS A 63 4.55 1.84 4.32
N GLU A 64 5.14 0.97 3.50
CA GLU A 64 4.93 0.99 2.06
C GLU A 64 3.47 0.79 1.68
N LEU A 65 2.76 -0.11 2.38
CA LEU A 65 1.32 -0.31 2.21
C LEU A 65 0.54 0.98 2.47
N LEU A 66 0.83 1.70 3.56
CA LEU A 66 0.15 2.97 3.87
C LEU A 66 0.37 4.01 2.78
N LEU A 67 1.58 4.12 2.22
CA LEU A 67 1.88 5.06 1.15
C LEU A 67 1.14 4.70 -0.15
N VAL A 68 1.11 3.41 -0.50
CA VAL A 68 0.37 2.93 -1.67
C VAL A 68 -1.14 3.19 -1.51
N LEU A 69 -1.71 2.92 -0.33
CA LEU A 69 -3.10 3.23 -0.02
C LEU A 69 -3.38 4.73 -0.10
N ASN A 70 -2.52 5.56 0.48
CA ASN A 70 -2.65 7.03 0.44
C ASN A 70 -2.71 7.55 -1.00
N ARG A 71 -1.91 6.95 -1.88
CA ARG A 71 -1.92 7.34 -3.28
C ARG A 71 -3.14 6.81 -4.04
N LEU A 72 -3.58 5.59 -3.74
CA LEU A 72 -4.71 4.96 -4.42
C LEU A 72 -6.03 5.69 -4.16
N ILE A 73 -6.31 6.09 -2.91
CA ILE A 73 -7.60 6.70 -2.56
C ILE A 73 -7.84 8.07 -3.20
N GLN A 74 -6.77 8.73 -3.65
CA GLN A 74 -6.84 10.03 -4.33
C GLN A 74 -7.23 9.90 -5.80
N ARG A 75 -7.25 8.68 -6.36
CA ARG A 75 -7.54 8.47 -7.77
C ARG A 75 -9.00 8.13 -7.96
N ALA A 76 -9.62 8.78 -8.94
CA ALA A 76 -10.84 8.26 -9.52
C ALA A 76 -10.57 6.85 -10.10
N PRO A 77 -11.53 5.91 -10.00
CA PRO A 77 -11.42 4.63 -10.68
C PRO A 77 -11.23 4.88 -12.19
N GLU A 78 -10.25 4.20 -12.80
CA GLU A 78 -10.05 4.30 -14.24
C GLU A 78 -11.23 3.63 -14.97
N PHE A 79 -11.73 4.30 -16.01
CA PHE A 79 -12.81 3.76 -16.84
C PHE A 79 -12.32 2.50 -17.56
N ASN A 80 -12.92 1.36 -17.25
CA ASN A 80 -12.60 0.08 -17.87
C ASN A 80 -13.53 -0.17 -19.09
N THR A 81 -12.97 -0.24 -20.29
CA THR A 81 -13.73 -0.48 -21.54
C THR A 81 -13.77 -1.96 -21.97
N THR A 82 -13.08 -2.87 -21.29
CA THR A 82 -12.96 -4.28 -21.70
C THR A 82 -13.91 -5.18 -20.93
N GLY A 83 -15.21 -4.83 -20.93
CA GLY A 83 -16.27 -5.71 -20.42
C GLY A 83 -16.34 -7.04 -21.15
#